data_AF-A0A0F9PRM9-F1
#
_entry.id   AF-A0A0F9PRM9-F1
#
_cell.length_a   1.000
_cell.length_b   1.000
_cell.length_c   1.000
_cell.angle_alpha   90.00
_cell.angle_beta   90.00
_cell.angle_gamma   90.00
#
_symmetry.space_group_name_H-M   'P 1'
#
loop_
_entity.id
_entity.type
_entity.pdbx_description
1 polymer ?
#
loop_
_entity_poly.entity_id
_entity_poly.type
_entity_poly.pdbx_seq_one_letter_code
_entity_poly.pdbx_strand_id
1 'polypeptide(L)'
;MSGESQMWDYLGPKLRKYGHFERIESHETAIGTPDVNYCINGYNNYIELKHTKSEKKGFKLRPSQCGWFKKRVKAGGQPWLLAQSDIPGKSRGIVLIPGTDVPPLIHTTSIMDWLRAGVMVWKDKIDIDNLIQFLKYYLVVNQDSDSIPGEDSSSLILPSHLRKN
;
A
#
# COMPACT_ATOMS: atom_id res chain seq x y z
N MET A 1 14.41 15.94 8.21
CA MET A 1 13.59 15.29 7.18
C MET A 1 12.81 14.15 7.81
N SER A 2 11.51 14.02 7.55
CA SER A 2 10.70 12.92 8.12
C SER A 2 11.07 11.58 7.49
N GLY A 3 10.68 10.47 8.12
CA GLY A 3 10.92 9.14 7.56
C GLY A 3 10.16 8.92 6.25
N GLU A 4 8.95 9.47 6.15
CA GLU A 4 8.12 9.43 4.94
C GLU A 4 8.76 10.19 3.76
N SER A 5 9.42 11.32 4.01
CA SER A 5 10.21 12.02 2.98
C SER A 5 11.38 11.18 2.51
N GLN A 6 12.13 10.56 3.43
CA GLN A 6 13.25 9.68 3.07
C GLN A 6 12.80 8.44 2.28
N MET A 7 11.65 7.86 2.64
CA MET A 7 11.06 6.75 1.89
C MET A 7 10.77 7.18 0.44
N TRP A 8 10.18 8.35 0.24
CA TRP A 8 9.90 8.86 -1.09
C TRP A 8 11.16 9.19 -1.90
N ASP A 9 12.16 9.83 -1.30
CA ASP A 9 13.43 10.13 -1.98
C ASP A 9 14.11 8.84 -2.49
N TYR A 10 13.95 7.74 -1.74
CA TYR A 10 14.37 6.42 -2.17
C TYR A 10 13.50 5.83 -3.29
N LEU A 11 12.17 5.92 -3.16
CA LEU A 11 11.19 5.26 -4.05
C LEU A 11 10.99 6.00 -5.37
N GLY A 12 10.72 7.30 -5.33
CA GLY A 12 10.30 8.12 -6.47
C GLY A 12 11.18 7.93 -7.71
N PRO A 13 12.51 8.10 -7.63
CA PRO A 13 13.40 7.89 -8.77
C PRO A 13 13.33 6.47 -9.37
N LYS A 14 13.03 5.46 -8.55
CA LYS A 14 12.95 4.06 -8.99
C LYS A 14 11.59 3.70 -9.57
N LEU A 15 10.52 4.32 -9.10
CA LEU A 15 9.15 4.05 -9.53
C LEU A 15 8.79 4.79 -10.84
N ARG A 16 9.30 6.01 -11.03
CA ARG A 16 8.96 6.89 -12.18
C ARG A 16 9.25 6.30 -13.57
N LYS A 17 10.14 5.30 -13.67
CA LYS A 17 10.39 4.60 -14.94
C LYS A 17 9.28 3.62 -15.35
N TYR A 18 8.32 3.34 -14.47
CA TYR A 18 7.24 2.37 -14.72
C TYR A 18 5.85 3.02 -14.86
N GLY A 19 5.73 4.33 -14.61
CA GLY A 19 4.47 5.06 -14.64
C GLY A 19 4.63 6.48 -14.11
N HIS A 20 3.53 7.22 -14.05
CA HIS A 20 3.52 8.54 -13.44
C HIS A 20 3.35 8.39 -11.93
N PHE A 21 4.27 8.93 -11.15
CA PHE A 21 4.18 8.94 -9.68
C PHE A 21 4.45 10.36 -9.18
N GLU A 22 3.48 10.91 -8.47
CA GLU A 22 3.49 12.28 -7.98
C GLU A 22 3.28 12.30 -6.47
N ARG A 23 4.14 13.03 -5.77
CA ARG A 23 4.00 13.24 -4.33
C ARG A 23 3.07 14.42 -4.09
N ILE A 24 2.13 14.24 -3.17
CA ILE A 24 1.12 15.23 -2.80
C ILE A 24 1.63 15.95 -1.55
N GLU A 25 2.04 17.21 -1.70
CA GLU A 25 2.55 18.04 -0.58
C GLU A 25 1.46 18.93 0.05
N SER A 26 0.30 19.06 -0.61
CA SER A 26 -0.78 19.99 -0.26
C SER A 26 -1.78 19.40 0.74
N HIS A 27 -1.28 18.87 1.87
CA HIS A 27 -2.14 18.32 2.93
C HIS A 27 -3.02 19.38 3.61
N GLU A 28 -2.71 20.68 3.47
CA GLU A 28 -3.49 21.78 4.00
C GLU A 28 -4.83 21.99 3.27
N THR A 29 -4.90 21.67 1.98
CA THR A 29 -6.12 21.84 1.16
C THR A 29 -6.89 20.54 1.00
N ALA A 30 -6.23 19.39 1.15
CA ALA A 30 -6.85 18.06 1.00
C ALA A 30 -6.48 17.13 2.17
N ILE A 31 -7.00 17.46 3.36
CA ILE A 31 -6.69 16.76 4.61
C ILE A 31 -6.93 15.24 4.49
N GLY A 32 -5.90 14.47 4.81
CA GLY A 32 -5.95 13.00 4.83
C GLY A 32 -5.77 12.33 3.46
N THR A 33 -5.60 13.11 2.39
CA THR A 33 -5.21 12.56 1.09
C THR A 33 -3.83 11.90 1.19
N PRO A 34 -3.65 10.70 0.61
CA PRO A 34 -2.39 9.99 0.69
C PRO A 34 -1.21 10.74 0.08
N ASP A 35 -0.01 10.39 0.54
CA ASP A 35 1.23 11.08 0.16
C ASP A 35 1.60 10.96 -1.32
N VAL A 36 1.16 9.90 -2.01
CA VAL A 36 1.54 9.64 -3.40
C VAL A 36 0.31 9.30 -4.23
N ASN A 37 0.13 9.98 -5.36
CA ASN A 37 -0.71 9.53 -6.46
C ASN A 37 0.15 8.81 -7.50
N TYR A 38 -0.40 7.76 -8.11
CA TYR A 38 0.26 7.13 -9.23
C TYR A 38 -0.72 6.73 -10.34
N CYS A 39 -0.18 6.71 -11.56
CA CYS A 39 -0.83 6.18 -12.74
C CYS A 39 0.10 5.20 -13.45
N ILE A 40 -0.33 3.94 -13.60
CA ILE A 40 0.38 2.91 -14.37
C ILE A 40 -0.62 2.26 -15.32
N ASN A 41 -0.30 2.24 -16.62
CA ASN A 41 -1.15 1.63 -17.67
C ASN A 41 -2.61 2.10 -17.61
N GLY A 42 -2.85 3.40 -17.37
CA GLY A 42 -4.19 4.00 -17.32
C GLY A 42 -4.92 3.85 -15.97
N TYR A 43 -4.39 3.05 -15.05
CA TYR A 43 -4.96 2.92 -13.72
C TYR A 43 -4.42 3.97 -12.76
N ASN A 44 -5.31 4.74 -12.15
CA ASN A 44 -5.00 5.84 -11.22
C ASN A 44 -5.35 5.51 -9.77
N ASN A 45 -4.38 5.61 -8.86
CA ASN A 45 -4.60 5.29 -7.45
C ASN A 45 -3.57 5.96 -6.53
N TYR A 46 -3.58 5.61 -5.25
CA TYR A 46 -2.89 6.32 -4.19
C TYR A 46 -2.10 5.37 -3.29
N ILE A 47 -1.00 5.88 -2.73
CA ILE A 47 -0.17 5.22 -1.71
C ILE A 47 0.05 6.23 -0.58
N GLU A 48 -0.36 5.85 0.63
CA GLU A 48 0.03 6.53 1.88
C GLU A 48 1.38 5.97 2.32
N LEU A 49 2.33 6.83 2.66
CA LEU A 49 3.62 6.43 3.21
C LEU A 49 3.59 6.54 4.73
N LYS A 50 4.20 5.56 5.40
CA LYS A 50 4.32 5.63 6.85
C LYS A 50 5.65 5.14 7.37
N HIS A 51 6.17 5.86 8.35
CA HIS A 51 7.41 5.47 8.98
C HIS A 51 7.33 5.48 10.51
N THR A 52 7.97 4.53 11.17
CA THR A 52 8.20 4.55 12.61
C THR A 52 9.59 3.99 12.94
N LYS A 53 10.27 4.57 13.94
CA LYS A 53 11.52 4.00 14.49
C LYS A 53 11.26 3.02 15.63
N SER A 54 9.99 2.67 15.89
CA SER A 54 9.65 1.78 16.98
C SER A 54 9.72 0.33 16.54
N GLU A 55 10.49 -0.46 17.27
CA GLU A 55 10.53 -1.93 17.11
C GLU A 55 9.33 -2.65 17.74
N LYS A 56 8.44 -1.92 18.43
CA LYS A 56 7.31 -2.49 19.17
C LYS A 56 5.98 -1.86 18.80
N LYS A 57 5.93 -0.52 18.69
CA LYS A 57 4.70 0.22 18.47
C LYS A 57 4.32 0.23 17.00
N GLY A 58 3.06 -0.07 16.73
CA GLY A 58 2.44 0.01 15.42
C GLY A 58 2.41 1.42 14.84
N PHE A 59 1.96 1.50 13.59
CA PHE A 59 1.86 2.76 12.87
C PHE A 59 0.71 3.63 13.41
N LYS A 60 0.92 4.95 13.40
CA LYS A 60 -0.10 5.93 13.82
C LYS A 60 -0.68 6.65 12.63
N LEU A 61 -1.90 6.29 12.24
CA LEU A 61 -2.67 7.05 11.26
C LEU A 61 -3.51 8.12 11.95
N ARG A 62 -3.60 9.30 11.35
CA ARG A 62 -4.53 10.34 11.78
C ARG A 62 -5.96 9.90 11.46
N PRO A 63 -6.98 10.32 12.24
CA PRO A 63 -8.37 10.01 11.94
C PRO A 63 -8.80 10.38 10.52
N SER A 64 -8.30 11.50 9.99
CA SER A 64 -8.57 11.94 8.61
C SER A 64 -8.02 10.99 7.55
N GLN A 65 -6.82 10.44 7.74
CA GLN A 65 -6.21 9.45 6.83
C GLN A 65 -7.06 8.17 6.81
N CYS A 66 -7.44 7.66 7.98
CA CYS A 66 -8.34 6.51 8.08
C CYS A 66 -9.71 6.80 7.43
N GLY A 67 -10.27 7.99 7.65
CA GLY A 67 -11.50 8.44 7.02
C GLY A 67 -11.39 8.49 5.49
N TRP A 68 -10.25 8.91 4.96
CA TRP A 68 -9.98 8.93 3.52
C TRP A 68 -9.93 7.51 2.95
N PHE A 69 -9.20 6.58 3.58
CA PHE A 69 -9.18 5.16 3.20
C PHE A 69 -10.59 4.58 3.13
N LYS A 70 -11.39 4.74 4.20
CA LYS A 70 -12.78 4.26 4.25
C LYS A 70 -13.63 4.82 3.10
N LYS A 71 -13.56 6.13 2.84
CA LYS A 71 -14.33 6.78 1.77
C LYS A 71 -13.90 6.30 0.38
N ARG A 72 -12.59 6.20 0.13
CA ARG A 72 -12.05 5.76 -1.16
C ARG A 72 -12.40 4.30 -1.44
N VAL A 73 -12.23 3.42 -0.45
CA VAL A 73 -12.61 2.00 -0.54
C VAL A 73 -14.11 1.84 -0.78
N LYS A 74 -14.95 2.60 -0.06
CA LYS A 74 -16.42 2.58 -0.27
C LYS A 74 -16.80 3.00 -1.69
N ALA A 75 -16.00 3.85 -2.34
CA ALA A 75 -16.20 4.28 -3.72
C ALA A 75 -15.55 3.34 -4.76
N GLY A 76 -15.08 2.15 -4.35
CA GLY A 76 -14.45 1.16 -5.25
C GLY A 76 -12.96 1.40 -5.52
N GLY A 77 -12.34 2.43 -4.91
CA GLY A 77 -10.91 2.64 -5.03
C GLY A 77 -10.10 1.67 -4.16
N GLN A 78 -8.86 1.36 -4.55
CA GLN A 78 -8.02 0.38 -3.86
C GLN A 78 -6.71 0.98 -3.36
N PRO A 79 -6.74 2.06 -2.55
CA PRO A 79 -5.52 2.74 -2.13
C PRO A 79 -4.62 1.83 -1.31
N TRP A 80 -3.35 2.18 -1.19
CA TRP A 80 -2.35 1.39 -0.48
C TRP A 80 -1.79 2.14 0.72
N LEU A 81 -1.39 1.41 1.75
CA LEU A 81 -0.49 1.89 2.78
C LEU A 81 0.86 1.19 2.61
N LEU A 82 1.92 1.94 2.35
CA LEU A 82 3.29 1.45 2.33
C LEU A 82 4.02 1.95 3.58
N ALA A 83 4.26 1.04 4.52
CA ALA A 83 4.76 1.38 5.84
C ALA A 83 6.12 0.73 6.11
N GLN A 84 7.00 1.47 6.79
CA GLN A 84 8.35 1.04 7.16
C GLN A 84 8.59 1.22 8.66
N SER A 85 9.09 0.17 9.32
CA SER A 85 9.51 0.22 10.71
C SER A 85 10.90 -0.35 10.93
N ASP A 86 11.53 0.07 12.02
CA ASP A 86 12.63 -0.71 12.60
C ASP A 86 12.05 -2.00 13.21
N ILE A 87 12.79 -3.11 13.10
CA ILE A 87 12.47 -4.39 13.75
C ILE A 87 13.68 -4.87 14.58
N PRO A 88 13.47 -5.73 15.60
CA PRO A 88 14.55 -6.23 16.43
C PRO A 88 15.71 -6.81 15.61
N GLY A 89 16.95 -6.50 16.02
CA GLY A 89 18.14 -6.92 15.29
C GLY A 89 18.61 -5.93 14.21
N LYS A 90 18.27 -4.63 14.35
CA LYS A 90 18.72 -3.52 13.48
C LYS A 90 18.32 -3.67 12.01
N SER A 91 17.29 -4.44 11.73
CA SER A 91 16.73 -4.59 10.38
C SER A 91 15.52 -3.67 10.22
N ARG A 92 15.05 -3.49 8.98
CA ARG A 92 13.79 -2.79 8.70
C ARG A 92 12.73 -3.77 8.23
N GLY A 93 11.52 -3.65 8.76
CA GLY A 93 10.33 -4.27 8.20
C GLY A 93 9.62 -3.28 7.29
N ILE A 94 9.30 -3.69 6.08
CA ILE A 94 8.56 -2.86 5.12
C ILE A 94 7.34 -3.65 4.66
N VAL A 95 6.18 -3.02 4.62
CA VAL A 95 4.92 -3.70 4.34
C VAL A 95 4.03 -2.88 3.42
N LEU A 96 3.42 -3.54 2.44
CA LEU A 96 2.33 -3.00 1.62
C LEU A 96 1.01 -3.59 2.10
N ILE A 97 0.08 -2.74 2.51
CA ILE A 97 -1.23 -3.12 3.05
C ILE A 97 -2.34 -2.58 2.14
N PRO A 98 -3.32 -3.40 1.74
CA PRO A 98 -4.49 -2.92 1.00
C PRO A 98 -5.31 -1.95 1.84
N GLY A 99 -5.85 -0.92 1.19
CA GLY A 99 -6.63 0.11 1.88
C GLY A 99 -7.88 -0.39 2.58
N THR A 100 -8.41 -1.55 2.18
CA THR A 100 -9.50 -2.26 2.88
C THR A 100 -9.12 -2.68 4.29
N ASP A 101 -7.84 -2.98 4.51
CA ASP A 101 -7.33 -3.59 5.73
C ASP A 101 -6.73 -2.54 6.67
N VAL A 102 -6.54 -1.31 6.20
CA VAL A 102 -6.01 -0.19 7.00
C VAL A 102 -6.95 0.23 8.14
N PRO A 103 -8.27 0.43 7.92
CA PRO A 103 -9.15 0.94 8.99
C PRO A 103 -9.26 0.05 10.23
N PRO A 104 -9.30 -1.30 10.12
CA PRO A 104 -9.24 -2.18 11.29
C PRO A 104 -7.94 -2.07 12.10
N LEU A 105 -6.81 -1.74 11.45
CA LEU A 105 -5.49 -1.72 12.08
C LEU A 105 -5.22 -0.48 12.95
N ILE A 106 -6.06 0.56 12.89
CA ILE A 106 -5.78 1.82 13.62
C ILE A 106 -5.69 1.66 15.14
N HIS A 107 -6.27 0.59 15.69
CA HIS A 107 -6.21 0.25 17.11
C HIS A 107 -5.07 -0.71 17.45
N THR A 108 -4.38 -1.24 16.43
CA THR A 108 -3.29 -2.20 16.56
C THR A 108 -2.03 -1.51 17.06
N THR A 109 -1.57 -1.92 18.24
CA THR A 109 -0.41 -1.34 18.92
C THR A 109 0.89 -2.05 18.62
N SER A 110 0.87 -3.26 18.07
CA SER A 110 2.04 -4.10 17.78
C SER A 110 2.49 -3.94 16.34
N ILE A 111 3.77 -3.61 16.13
CA ILE A 111 4.32 -3.51 14.78
C ILE A 111 4.22 -4.82 13.99
N MET A 112 4.35 -5.96 14.68
CA MET A 112 4.29 -7.27 14.03
C MET A 112 2.91 -7.56 13.44
N ASP A 113 1.85 -7.06 14.06
CA ASP A 113 0.49 -7.25 13.56
C ASP A 113 0.24 -6.41 12.30
N TRP A 114 0.83 -5.20 12.23
CA TRP A 114 0.84 -4.42 10.99
C TRP A 114 1.60 -5.12 9.87
N LEU A 115 2.78 -5.69 10.15
CA LEU A 115 3.55 -6.44 9.15
C LEU A 115 2.78 -7.69 8.66
N ARG A 116 2.07 -8.39 9.54
CA ARG A 116 1.25 -9.58 9.20
C ARG A 116 0.03 -9.25 8.33
N ALA A 117 -0.49 -8.03 8.41
CA ALA A 117 -1.60 -7.59 7.57
C ALA A 117 -1.17 -7.23 6.13
N GLY A 118 0.13 -7.26 5.84
CA GLY A 118 0.66 -6.99 4.52
C GLY A 118 0.35 -8.07 3.50
N VAL A 119 -0.01 -7.63 2.30
CA VAL A 119 0.01 -8.49 1.11
C VAL A 119 1.41 -8.67 0.55
N MET A 120 2.31 -7.72 0.85
CA MET A 120 3.74 -7.82 0.56
C MET A 120 4.53 -7.35 1.77
N VAL A 121 5.58 -8.10 2.12
CA VAL A 121 6.47 -7.79 3.24
C VAL A 121 7.90 -7.94 2.77
N TRP A 122 8.73 -6.93 3.03
CA TRP A 122 10.15 -6.95 2.74
C TRP A 122 10.97 -6.71 4.00
N LYS A 123 12.19 -7.25 3.99
CA LYS A 123 13.22 -6.95 4.97
C LYS A 123 14.25 -6.01 4.35
N ASP A 124 14.57 -4.93 5.04
CA ASP A 124 15.60 -3.92 4.74
C ASP A 124 15.38 -3.07 3.48
N LYS A 125 14.92 -3.67 2.38
CA LYS A 125 14.76 -3.00 1.10
C LYS A 125 13.57 -3.55 0.32
N ILE A 126 12.81 -2.66 -0.30
CA ILE A 126 11.73 -3.01 -1.23
C ILE A 126 12.34 -3.58 -2.52
N ASP A 127 11.83 -4.73 -2.94
CA ASP A 127 11.98 -5.20 -4.31
C ASP A 127 11.06 -4.39 -5.23
N ILE A 128 11.66 -3.48 -6.00
CA ILE A 128 10.93 -2.52 -6.82
C ILE A 128 10.21 -3.21 -7.98
N ASP A 129 10.83 -4.21 -8.62
CA ASP A 129 10.24 -4.89 -9.76
C ASP A 129 9.02 -5.71 -9.29
N ASN A 130 9.16 -6.40 -8.15
CA ASN A 130 8.06 -7.13 -7.55
C ASN A 130 6.92 -6.20 -7.10
N LEU A 131 7.23 -5.05 -6.47
CA LEU A 131 6.22 -4.04 -6.13
C LEU A 131 5.47 -3.55 -7.37
N ILE A 132 6.19 -3.19 -8.44
CA ILE A 132 5.58 -2.69 -9.67
C ILE A 132 4.74 -3.76 -10.36
N GLN A 133 5.22 -4.99 -10.39
CA GLN A 133 4.47 -6.13 -10.91
C GLN A 133 3.15 -6.26 -10.16
N PHE A 134 3.21 -6.25 -8.82
CA PHE A 134 2.02 -6.35 -7.99
C PHE A 134 1.06 -5.18 -8.20
N LEU A 135 1.57 -3.94 -8.18
CA LEU A 135 0.77 -2.74 -8.43
C LEU A 135 0.15 -2.71 -9.82
N LYS A 136 0.73 -3.38 -10.82
CA LYS A 136 0.12 -3.53 -12.16
C LYS A 136 -1.00 -4.57 -12.17
N TYR A 137 -0.74 -5.75 -11.60
CA TYR A 137 -1.60 -6.93 -11.79
C TYR A 137 -2.73 -7.08 -10.76
N TYR A 138 -2.54 -6.60 -9.53
CA TYR A 138 -3.60 -6.62 -8.51
C TYR A 138 -4.86 -5.89 -8.98
N LEU A 139 -4.70 -4.98 -9.95
CA LEU A 139 -5.75 -4.12 -10.46
C LEU A 139 -6.54 -4.76 -11.59
N VAL A 140 -5.89 -5.59 -12.41
CA VAL A 140 -6.53 -6.28 -13.54
C VAL A 140 -7.49 -7.35 -13.02
N VAL A 141 -7.04 -8.16 -12.06
CA VAL A 141 -7.82 -9.29 -11.52
C VAL A 141 -9.09 -8.86 -10.76
N ASN A 142 -9.10 -7.64 -10.19
CA ASN A 142 -10.26 -7.12 -9.44
C ASN A 142 -11.23 -6.28 -10.29
N GLN A 143 -10.94 -6.04 -11.57
CA GLN A 143 -11.88 -5.40 -12.50
C GLN A 143 -12.66 -6.44 -13.32
N ASP A 144 -12.04 -7.59 -13.63
CA ASP A 144 -12.66 -8.63 -14.46
C ASP A 144 -13.64 -9.54 -13.70
N SER A 145 -13.66 -9.52 -12.36
CA SER A 145 -14.59 -10.34 -11.56
C SER A 145 -16.06 -9.91 -11.66
N ASP A 146 -16.35 -8.74 -12.24
CA ASP A 146 -17.71 -8.23 -12.41
C ASP A 146 -18.25 -8.40 -13.86
N SER A 147 -17.51 -9.10 -14.74
CA SER A 147 -17.89 -9.30 -16.15
C SER A 147 -17.77 -10.75 -16.64
N ILE A 148 -18.91 -11.46 -16.55
CA ILE A 148 -19.40 -12.56 -17.41
C ILE A 148 -18.83 -13.99 -17.18
N PRO A 149 -19.70 -15.04 -17.14
CA PRO A 149 -19.29 -16.44 -17.00
C PRO A 149 -18.86 -17.05 -18.34
N GLY A 150 -17.75 -17.79 -18.33
CA GLY A 150 -17.39 -18.71 -19.40
C GLY A 150 -15.92 -18.61 -19.83
N GLU A 151 -15.19 -19.68 -19.50
CA GLU A 151 -13.96 -20.17 -20.14
C GLU A 151 -12.59 -19.56 -19.80
N ASP A 152 -11.78 -20.46 -19.21
CA ASP A 152 -10.32 -20.59 -19.22
C ASP A 152 -9.43 -19.46 -18.71
N SER A 153 -9.36 -19.37 -17.39
CA SER A 153 -8.20 -18.82 -16.66
C SER A 153 -7.38 -19.94 -16.05
N SER A 154 -6.63 -20.66 -16.89
CA SER A 154 -5.53 -21.50 -16.40
C SER A 154 -4.23 -20.69 -16.43
N SER A 155 -3.54 -20.65 -15.28
CA SER A 155 -2.13 -20.23 -15.06
C SER A 155 -1.80 -19.02 -14.17
N LEU A 156 -2.69 -18.56 -13.28
CA LEU A 156 -2.27 -17.68 -12.18
C LEU A 156 -2.67 -18.23 -10.81
N ILE A 157 -1.66 -18.71 -10.06
CA ILE A 157 -1.82 -19.17 -8.68
C ILE A 157 -2.07 -17.93 -7.80
N LEU A 158 -3.34 -17.63 -7.53
CA LEU A 158 -3.73 -16.65 -6.53
C LEU A 158 -3.31 -17.13 -5.12
N PRO A 159 -2.75 -16.25 -4.27
CA PRO A 159 -2.56 -16.52 -2.85
C PRO A 159 -3.87 -16.99 -2.20
N SER A 160 -3.80 -18.03 -1.36
CA SER A 160 -4.96 -18.72 -0.79
C SER A 160 -5.94 -17.80 -0.02
N HIS A 161 -5.47 -16.69 0.53
CA HIS A 161 -6.28 -15.74 1.27
C HIS A 161 -7.13 -14.81 0.38
N LEU A 162 -6.88 -14.78 -0.94
CA LEU A 162 -7.68 -14.04 -1.93
C LEU A 162 -8.72 -14.94 -2.63
N ARG A 163 -8.69 -16.25 -2.37
CA ARG A 163 -9.75 -17.18 -2.80
C ARG A 163 -10.85 -17.13 -1.73
N LYS A 164 -11.75 -16.15 -1.80
CA LYS A 164 -12.94 -16.17 -0.95
C LYS A 164 -13.88 -17.28 -1.43
N ASN A 165 -14.35 -18.09 -0.49
CA ASN A 165 -15.45 -19.06 -0.67
C ASN A 165 -16.73 -18.38 -1.14
#